data_AF-U6DE42-F1
#
_entry.id   AF-U6DE42-F1
#
_cell.length_a   1.000
_cell.length_b   1.000
_cell.length_c   1.000
_cell.angle_alpha   90.00
_cell.angle_beta   90.00
_cell.angle_gamma   90.00
#
_symmetry.space_group_name_H-M   'P 1'
#
loop_
_entity.id
_entity.type
_entity.pdbx_description
1 polymer ?
#
loop_
_entity_poly.entity_id
_entity_poly.type
_entity_poly.pdbx_seq_one_letter_code
_entity_poly.pdbx_strand_id
1 'polypeptide(L)'
;APQASPGKAPLDVHREASGLVSLHSRRGAKAGVSAEPTSRTYDLNKPPEFSFEKARVRKDSSEKKLITDALNKNQFLKRLDPQQIKDMVECMYGRNYQQGSYIIKQGEPGNHIFVLAEGRLEVFQGEKFLSSIPMWTTFGELAILYNCTRTASVKAITNVKTWALDREVFQNIMRRTAQARDEQYRNFLRSVSLLKNLPEDKLTKIIDCLEVEYYDKGDYIIREGEEGSTFFILAKGKVKVTQSTEGHDQPQLIKTLQKGEYFGEKALISEDVRSANIVAEENDVACLVIDRETFNQTVGTFEELQKYLEGYVANLTRDDEKRHAKRSMSNWKLSKALSLEMIQLKEKVARFSSSSPFQNLEIIATLGVGGFGRVELVKVKNENVAFAMKCIRKKHIVDTKQQEHVYSEKRILEELCSPFIVKLYRTFKDSKYVYMLLEACLGGELWSILRDRGSFDEATSKFCVACVTEAFDYLHRLGIIYRDLK
;
A
#
# COMPACT_ATOMS: atom_id res chain seq x y z
N ALA A 1 -74.26 5.80 -14.74
CA ALA A 1 -73.64 7.07 -15.19
C ALA A 1 -73.75 8.08 -14.05
N PRO A 2 -72.71 8.86 -13.67
CA PRO A 2 -71.32 8.97 -14.12
C PRO A 2 -70.29 8.51 -13.05
N GLN A 3 -69.00 8.52 -13.43
CA GLN A 3 -67.76 8.82 -12.65
C GLN A 3 -66.62 7.89 -13.03
N ALA A 4 -65.72 8.39 -13.88
CA ALA A 4 -64.35 7.91 -14.02
C ALA A 4 -63.44 9.12 -14.28
N SER A 5 -62.38 9.19 -13.49
CA SER A 5 -61.32 10.19 -13.44
C SER A 5 -60.49 10.26 -14.73
N PRO A 6 -60.01 11.43 -15.18
CA PRO A 6 -59.02 11.50 -16.26
C PRO A 6 -57.60 11.44 -15.69
N GLY A 7 -56.81 10.54 -16.28
CA GLY A 7 -55.40 10.33 -15.98
C GLY A 7 -54.52 11.50 -16.43
N LYS A 8 -53.38 11.63 -15.73
CA LYS A 8 -52.29 12.55 -16.05
C LYS A 8 -51.57 12.08 -17.32
N ALA A 9 -51.48 12.95 -18.32
CA ALA A 9 -50.50 12.83 -19.40
C ALA A 9 -49.17 13.52 -18.98
N PRO A 10 -48.00 13.03 -19.43
CA PRO A 10 -46.70 13.58 -19.03
C PRO A 10 -46.36 14.85 -19.82
N LEU A 11 -45.97 15.91 -19.13
CA LEU A 11 -45.44 17.13 -19.71
C LEU A 11 -43.94 16.98 -19.93
N ASP A 12 -43.54 17.05 -21.20
CA ASP A 12 -42.17 17.28 -21.67
C ASP A 12 -41.63 18.61 -21.10
N VAL A 13 -40.52 18.55 -20.36
CA VAL A 13 -39.76 19.73 -19.94
C VAL A 13 -38.30 19.54 -20.34
N HIS A 14 -38.03 19.73 -21.64
CA HIS A 14 -36.68 19.94 -22.15
C HIS A 14 -36.57 21.34 -22.75
N ARG A 15 -36.02 22.26 -21.95
CA ARG A 15 -35.26 23.49 -22.28
C ARG A 15 -35.71 24.64 -21.39
N GLU A 16 -34.88 24.95 -20.40
CA GLU A 16 -34.31 26.28 -20.11
C GLU A 16 -33.69 26.24 -18.71
N ALA A 17 -32.41 25.88 -18.65
CA ALA A 17 -31.56 26.11 -17.49
C ALA A 17 -30.18 26.56 -18.00
N SER A 18 -30.18 27.60 -18.83
CA SER A 18 -28.99 28.37 -19.19
C SER A 18 -29.18 29.78 -18.67
N GLY A 19 -28.95 29.96 -17.37
CA GLY A 19 -29.05 31.24 -16.69
C GLY A 19 -29.12 31.02 -15.18
N LEU A 20 -28.23 31.70 -14.44
CA LEU A 20 -28.17 31.79 -12.97
C LEU A 20 -27.51 30.63 -12.21
N VAL A 21 -26.16 30.54 -12.29
CA VAL A 21 -25.35 30.33 -11.07
C VAL A 21 -24.04 31.13 -11.19
N SER A 22 -24.13 32.44 -10.94
CA SER A 22 -22.97 33.26 -10.59
C SER A 22 -23.38 34.05 -9.37
N LEU A 23 -23.11 33.54 -8.16
CA LEU A 23 -23.07 34.33 -6.93
C LEU A 23 -22.32 33.58 -5.81
N HIS A 24 -21.26 34.22 -5.33
CA HIS A 24 -20.51 34.00 -4.09
C HIS A 24 -19.61 32.75 -3.94
N SER A 25 -18.51 32.73 -4.70
CA SER A 25 -17.30 32.03 -4.22
C SER A 25 -16.59 32.90 -3.17
N ARG A 26 -16.49 32.42 -1.92
CA ARG A 26 -15.65 33.06 -0.88
C ARG A 26 -14.19 33.00 -1.33
N ARG A 27 -13.43 34.10 -1.20
CA ARG A 27 -11.97 34.08 -1.40
C ARG A 27 -11.36 33.00 -0.50
N GLY A 28 -10.75 31.97 -1.10
CA GLY A 28 -10.18 30.83 -0.39
C GLY A 28 -11.06 29.58 -0.26
N ALA A 29 -12.25 29.55 -0.90
CA ALA A 29 -13.06 28.34 -0.98
C ALA A 29 -12.31 27.23 -1.74
N LYS A 30 -12.06 26.10 -1.06
CA LYS A 30 -11.49 24.89 -1.67
C LYS A 30 -12.61 24.11 -2.34
N ALA A 31 -12.70 24.17 -3.66
CA ALA A 31 -13.58 23.32 -4.43
C ALA A 31 -12.94 21.93 -4.61
N GLY A 32 -13.68 20.87 -4.27
CA GLY A 32 -13.27 19.51 -4.59
C GLY A 32 -13.26 19.29 -6.11
N VAL A 33 -12.25 18.58 -6.61
CA VAL A 33 -12.19 18.12 -8.00
C VAL A 33 -12.30 16.60 -8.02
N SER A 34 -13.07 16.05 -8.95
CA SER A 34 -13.24 14.60 -9.12
C SER A 34 -12.57 14.16 -10.42
N ALA A 35 -12.09 12.92 -10.47
CA ALA A 35 -11.84 12.23 -11.73
C ALA A 35 -13.17 11.70 -12.32
N GLU A 36 -13.18 11.37 -13.60
CA GLU A 36 -14.33 10.72 -14.23
C GLU A 36 -14.47 9.25 -13.77
N PRO A 37 -15.69 8.73 -13.60
CA PRO A 37 -15.90 7.31 -13.34
C PRO A 37 -15.38 6.49 -14.53
N THR A 38 -14.48 5.55 -14.27
CA THR A 38 -14.00 4.59 -15.28
C THR A 38 -15.06 3.60 -15.74
N SER A 39 -16.27 3.62 -15.16
CA SER A 39 -17.37 2.70 -15.45
C SER A 39 -18.18 3.04 -16.69
N ARG A 40 -18.14 4.27 -17.22
CA ARG A 40 -18.94 4.64 -18.42
C ARG A 40 -18.44 4.00 -19.72
N THR A 41 -17.20 3.52 -19.74
CA THR A 41 -16.63 2.77 -20.87
C THR A 41 -16.68 1.26 -20.69
N TYR A 42 -17.05 0.75 -19.50
CA TYR A 42 -16.90 -0.67 -19.16
C TYR A 42 -18.10 -1.23 -18.42
N ASP A 43 -18.84 -2.10 -19.13
CA ASP A 43 -19.64 -3.16 -18.54
C ASP A 43 -18.68 -4.16 -17.85
N LEU A 44 -18.97 -4.54 -16.60
CA LEU A 44 -18.20 -5.55 -15.86
C LEU A 44 -18.14 -6.89 -16.60
N ASN A 45 -19.05 -7.13 -17.56
CA ASN A 45 -19.13 -8.35 -18.37
C ASN A 45 -18.44 -8.26 -19.74
N LYS A 46 -17.85 -7.11 -20.13
CA LYS A 46 -17.11 -6.96 -21.39
C LYS A 46 -15.81 -6.18 -21.19
N PRO A 47 -14.65 -6.77 -21.54
CA PRO A 47 -13.41 -6.03 -21.47
C PRO A 47 -13.41 -4.86 -22.48
N PRO A 48 -12.73 -3.76 -22.14
CA PRO A 48 -12.43 -2.67 -23.06
C PRO A 48 -11.94 -3.12 -24.44
N GLU A 49 -12.50 -2.57 -25.51
CA GLU A 49 -11.89 -2.60 -26.85
C GLU A 49 -10.71 -1.58 -26.99
N PHE A 50 -9.97 -1.28 -25.92
CA PHE A 50 -8.78 -0.44 -26.06
C PHE A 50 -7.60 -1.27 -26.58
N SER A 51 -7.37 -1.22 -27.90
CA SER A 51 -6.22 -1.88 -28.52
C SER A 51 -4.98 -0.99 -28.49
N PHE A 52 -4.04 -1.39 -27.65
CA PHE A 52 -2.74 -0.73 -27.53
C PHE A 52 -1.96 -0.74 -28.84
N GLU A 53 -2.06 -1.83 -29.61
CA GLU A 53 -1.41 -1.95 -30.91
C GLU A 53 -1.93 -0.93 -31.90
N LYS A 54 -3.25 -0.67 -31.89
CA LYS A 54 -3.86 0.36 -32.73
C LYS A 54 -3.51 1.78 -32.28
N ALA A 55 -3.25 1.98 -30.99
CA ALA A 55 -2.88 3.29 -30.43
C ALA A 55 -1.38 3.63 -30.61
N ARG A 56 -0.54 2.68 -31.02
CA ARG A 56 0.91 2.92 -31.21
C ARG A 56 1.16 3.76 -32.45
N VAL A 57 2.02 4.75 -32.31
CA VAL A 57 2.47 5.60 -33.41
C VAL A 57 3.97 5.46 -33.59
N ARG A 58 4.39 5.19 -34.83
CA ARG A 58 5.79 5.07 -35.20
C ARG A 58 6.51 6.41 -34.98
N LYS A 59 7.65 6.33 -34.29
CA LYS A 59 8.56 7.45 -34.01
C LYS A 59 9.99 6.95 -34.15
N ASP A 60 10.91 7.84 -34.49
CA ASP A 60 12.33 7.46 -34.50
C ASP A 60 12.90 7.33 -33.07
N SER A 61 14.09 6.74 -32.96
CA SER A 61 14.73 6.49 -31.66
C SER A 61 15.12 7.78 -30.94
N SER A 62 15.49 8.83 -31.67
CA SER A 62 15.84 10.15 -31.12
C SER A 62 14.62 10.86 -30.51
N GLU A 63 13.50 10.90 -31.21
CA GLU A 63 12.23 11.48 -30.77
C GLU A 63 11.72 10.72 -29.54
N LYS A 64 11.76 9.38 -29.55
CA LYS A 64 11.38 8.58 -28.38
C LYS A 64 12.19 8.95 -27.15
N LYS A 65 13.51 9.13 -27.29
CA LYS A 65 14.39 9.55 -26.20
C LYS A 65 14.02 10.95 -25.68
N LEU A 66 13.83 11.92 -26.58
CA LEU A 66 13.49 13.29 -26.21
C LEU A 66 12.13 13.40 -25.52
N ILE A 67 11.13 12.65 -25.97
CA ILE A 67 9.82 12.56 -25.31
C ILE A 67 9.96 11.91 -23.93
N THR A 68 10.73 10.81 -23.83
CA THR A 68 10.99 10.13 -22.56
C THR A 68 11.62 11.08 -21.54
N ASP A 69 12.63 11.86 -21.96
CA ASP A 69 13.30 12.84 -21.11
C ASP A 69 12.35 13.96 -20.67
N ALA A 70 11.47 14.43 -21.57
CA ALA A 70 10.45 15.43 -21.24
C ALA A 70 9.47 14.93 -20.16
N LEU A 71 8.94 13.71 -20.33
CA LEU A 71 8.02 13.10 -19.36
C LEU A 71 8.71 12.85 -18.00
N ASN A 72 9.97 12.41 -18.00
CA ASN A 72 10.74 12.19 -16.76
C ASN A 72 11.14 13.48 -16.04
N LYS A 73 11.18 14.63 -16.73
CA LYS A 73 11.37 15.95 -16.09
C LYS A 73 10.10 16.47 -15.43
N ASN A 74 8.92 16.02 -15.87
CA ASN A 74 7.65 16.48 -15.35
C ASN A 74 7.44 16.04 -13.88
N GLN A 75 7.02 16.95 -13.01
CA GLN A 75 6.92 16.69 -11.57
C GLN A 75 5.90 15.61 -11.21
N PHE A 76 4.85 15.44 -12.02
CA PHE A 76 3.79 14.46 -11.80
C PHE A 76 4.12 13.10 -12.42
N LEU A 77 4.79 13.09 -13.58
CA LEU A 77 5.04 11.87 -14.34
C LEU A 77 6.37 11.18 -14.02
N LYS A 78 7.36 11.91 -13.47
CA LYS A 78 8.68 11.34 -13.09
C LYS A 78 8.62 10.16 -12.11
N ARG A 79 7.49 10.00 -11.43
CA ARG A 79 7.23 8.90 -10.48
C ARG A 79 6.46 7.74 -11.10
N LEU A 80 6.27 7.68 -12.41
CA LEU A 80 5.67 6.52 -13.08
C LEU A 80 6.69 5.40 -13.30
N ASP A 81 6.20 4.16 -13.43
CA ASP A 81 7.05 3.02 -13.76
C ASP A 81 7.70 3.20 -15.15
N PRO A 82 8.97 2.80 -15.35
CA PRO A 82 9.64 2.97 -16.66
C PRO A 82 8.89 2.35 -17.84
N GLN A 83 8.19 1.22 -17.63
CA GLN A 83 7.38 0.59 -18.67
C GLN A 83 6.15 1.44 -18.99
N GLN A 84 5.53 2.09 -18.00
CA GLN A 84 4.42 3.02 -18.22
C GLN A 84 4.85 4.23 -19.04
N ILE A 85 6.03 4.81 -18.75
CA ILE A 85 6.58 5.93 -19.54
C ILE A 85 6.84 5.47 -20.98
N LYS A 86 7.43 4.28 -21.16
CA LYS A 86 7.65 3.71 -22.49
C LYS A 86 6.34 3.55 -23.27
N ASP A 87 5.31 2.98 -22.63
CA ASP A 87 4.00 2.79 -23.26
C ASP A 87 3.32 4.13 -23.62
N MET A 88 3.47 5.16 -22.77
CA MET A 88 3.02 6.52 -23.11
C MET A 88 3.73 7.04 -24.36
N VAL A 89 5.06 6.94 -24.41
CA VAL A 89 5.87 7.40 -25.56
C VAL A 89 5.47 6.68 -26.84
N GLU A 90 5.20 5.38 -26.80
CA GLU A 90 4.74 4.62 -27.97
C GLU A 90 3.37 5.10 -28.46
N CYS A 91 2.48 5.53 -27.56
CA CYS A 91 1.13 5.99 -27.91
C CYS A 91 1.01 7.48 -28.23
N MET A 92 2.00 8.31 -27.90
CA MET A 92 1.93 9.73 -28.25
C MET A 92 1.85 9.93 -29.76
N TYR A 93 1.13 10.93 -30.24
CA TYR A 93 0.99 11.20 -31.68
C TYR A 93 1.25 12.66 -32.00
N GLY A 94 1.77 12.91 -33.21
CA GLY A 94 2.16 14.24 -33.65
C GLY A 94 0.94 15.12 -33.95
N ARG A 95 0.99 16.38 -33.54
CA ARG A 95 0.03 17.43 -33.93
C ARG A 95 0.78 18.68 -34.36
N ASN A 96 0.29 19.32 -35.42
CA ASN A 96 0.85 20.56 -35.96
C ASN A 96 -0.13 21.71 -35.79
N TYR A 97 0.38 22.87 -35.44
CA TYR A 97 -0.38 24.08 -35.15
C TYR A 97 0.22 25.26 -35.91
N GLN A 98 -0.64 26.04 -36.56
CA GLN A 98 -0.23 27.26 -37.25
C GLN A 98 0.03 28.38 -36.25
N GLN A 99 0.90 29.32 -36.61
CA GLN A 99 1.10 30.55 -35.85
C GLN A 99 -0.23 31.24 -35.53
N GLY A 100 -0.36 31.72 -34.29
CA GLY A 100 -1.55 32.40 -33.78
C GLY A 100 -2.64 31.49 -33.23
N SER A 101 -2.59 30.18 -33.51
CA SER A 101 -3.60 29.23 -33.03
C SER A 101 -3.46 28.93 -31.52
N TYR A 102 -4.56 28.52 -30.90
CA TYR A 102 -4.58 28.05 -29.52
C TYR A 102 -4.52 26.52 -29.48
N ILE A 103 -3.56 25.99 -28.73
CA ILE A 103 -3.42 24.55 -28.47
C ILE A 103 -4.32 24.17 -27.30
N ILE A 104 -4.40 25.06 -26.31
CA ILE A 104 -5.24 24.96 -25.12
C ILE A 104 -5.92 26.32 -24.96
N LYS A 105 -7.22 26.32 -24.66
CA LYS A 105 -7.90 27.54 -24.21
C LYS A 105 -8.38 27.38 -22.77
N GLN A 106 -8.21 28.43 -21.99
CA GLN A 106 -8.69 28.48 -20.62
C GLN A 106 -10.21 28.25 -20.56
N GLY A 107 -10.65 27.47 -19.58
CA GLY A 107 -12.06 27.14 -19.36
C GLY A 107 -12.54 25.91 -20.15
N GLU A 108 -11.83 25.49 -21.20
CA GLU A 108 -12.21 24.29 -21.96
C GLU A 108 -11.93 23.01 -21.17
N PRO A 109 -12.69 21.93 -21.40
CA PRO A 109 -12.34 20.62 -20.87
C PRO A 109 -11.00 20.17 -21.46
N GLY A 110 -10.07 19.76 -20.60
CA GLY A 110 -8.79 19.23 -21.05
C GLY A 110 -8.79 17.71 -21.04
N ASN A 111 -8.47 17.09 -22.18
CA ASN A 111 -8.43 15.62 -22.32
C ASN A 111 -7.10 15.13 -22.90
N HIS A 112 -6.09 15.99 -23.00
CA HIS A 112 -4.78 15.65 -23.55
C HIS A 112 -3.66 16.23 -22.71
N ILE A 113 -2.53 15.53 -22.68
CA ILE A 113 -1.23 16.06 -22.31
C ILE A 113 -0.38 16.23 -23.56
N PHE A 114 0.52 17.21 -23.55
CA PHE A 114 1.38 17.51 -24.69
C PHE A 114 2.85 17.57 -24.31
N VAL A 115 3.72 17.34 -25.28
CA VAL A 115 5.15 17.67 -25.25
C VAL A 115 5.44 18.56 -26.45
N LEU A 116 6.04 19.73 -26.21
CA LEU A 116 6.45 20.63 -27.29
C LEU A 116 7.69 20.05 -28.00
N ALA A 117 7.61 19.78 -29.30
CA ALA A 117 8.74 19.28 -30.09
C ALA A 117 9.46 20.43 -30.82
N GLU A 118 8.70 21.31 -31.47
CA GLU A 118 9.24 22.41 -32.29
C GLU A 118 8.37 23.66 -32.18
N GLY A 119 8.99 24.83 -32.33
CA GLY A 119 8.32 26.13 -32.30
C GLY A 119 8.26 26.76 -30.91
N ARG A 120 7.54 27.89 -30.81
CA ARG A 120 7.40 28.68 -29.58
C ARG A 120 5.94 28.76 -29.13
N LEU A 121 5.73 28.42 -27.86
CA LEU A 121 4.45 28.51 -27.18
C LEU A 121 4.51 29.51 -26.02
N GLU A 122 3.41 30.24 -25.83
CA GLU A 122 3.23 31.15 -24.71
C GLU A 122 1.93 30.86 -23.96
N VAL A 123 1.98 31.00 -22.65
CA VAL A 123 0.90 30.69 -21.71
C VAL A 123 0.27 31.97 -21.19
N PHE A 124 -1.06 32.04 -21.25
CA PHE A 124 -1.86 33.19 -20.86
C PHE A 124 -2.96 32.78 -19.88
N GLN A 125 -3.27 33.64 -18.91
CA GLN A 125 -4.46 33.52 -18.08
C GLN A 125 -5.30 34.80 -18.24
N GLY A 126 -6.47 34.68 -18.85
CA GLY A 126 -7.13 35.83 -19.46
C GLY A 126 -6.20 36.49 -20.49
N GLU A 127 -5.97 37.80 -20.35
CA GLU A 127 -5.05 38.56 -21.19
C GLU A 127 -3.60 38.62 -20.65
N LYS A 128 -3.37 38.11 -19.43
CA LYS A 128 -2.07 38.20 -18.77
C LYS A 128 -1.12 37.12 -19.28
N PHE A 129 0.01 37.54 -19.83
CA PHE A 129 1.14 36.65 -20.13
C PHE A 129 1.73 36.06 -18.82
N LEU A 130 1.90 34.74 -18.78
CA LEU A 130 2.48 34.04 -17.64
C LEU A 130 3.91 33.59 -17.91
N SER A 131 4.13 32.85 -19.01
CA SER A 131 5.44 32.27 -19.34
C SER A 131 5.49 31.77 -20.78
N SER A 132 6.69 31.45 -21.27
CA SER A 132 6.90 30.68 -22.49
C SER A 132 7.24 29.23 -22.15
N ILE A 133 6.83 28.28 -23.00
CA ILE A 133 7.11 26.86 -22.80
C ILE A 133 8.40 26.50 -23.55
N PRO A 134 9.45 26.00 -22.88
CA PRO A 134 10.66 25.54 -23.55
C PRO A 134 10.41 24.31 -24.41
N MET A 135 11.19 24.14 -25.48
CA MET A 135 11.16 22.90 -26.27
C MET A 135 11.45 21.67 -25.40
N TRP A 136 10.84 20.55 -25.75
CA TRP A 136 10.92 19.28 -25.02
C TRP A 136 10.43 19.38 -23.57
N THR A 137 9.43 20.24 -23.35
CA THR A 137 8.74 20.38 -22.07
C THR A 137 7.32 19.86 -22.19
N THR A 138 6.89 19.11 -21.17
CA THR A 138 5.53 18.63 -21.01
C THR A 138 4.60 19.74 -20.53
N PHE A 139 3.39 19.83 -21.06
CA PHE A 139 2.38 20.79 -20.62
C PHE A 139 0.95 20.23 -20.76
N GLY A 140 0.03 20.79 -19.96
CA GLY A 140 -1.38 20.39 -19.95
C GLY A 140 -1.66 19.11 -19.17
N GLU A 141 -0.71 18.66 -18.34
CA GLU A 141 -0.72 17.43 -17.58
C GLU A 141 -1.81 17.35 -16.50
N LEU A 142 -2.22 18.48 -15.92
CA LEU A 142 -3.26 18.48 -14.88
C LEU A 142 -4.59 17.92 -15.40
N ALA A 143 -4.85 18.11 -16.68
CA ALA A 143 -6.07 17.67 -17.31
C ALA A 143 -6.13 16.16 -17.58
N ILE A 144 -5.02 15.44 -17.50
CA ILE A 144 -5.04 13.97 -17.54
C ILE A 144 -5.15 13.36 -16.13
N LEU A 145 -4.81 14.13 -15.08
CA LEU A 145 -4.87 13.69 -13.69
C LEU A 145 -6.26 13.91 -13.06
N TYR A 146 -6.93 15.02 -13.40
CA TYR A 146 -8.23 15.38 -12.85
C TYR A 146 -9.20 15.78 -13.94
N ASN A 147 -10.52 15.61 -13.68
CA ASN A 147 -11.54 16.20 -14.54
C ASN A 147 -11.68 17.70 -14.24
N CYS A 148 -10.70 18.48 -14.69
CA CYS A 148 -10.68 19.92 -14.53
C CYS A 148 -10.72 20.64 -15.88
N THR A 149 -11.27 21.84 -15.87
CA THR A 149 -11.13 22.76 -17.01
C THR A 149 -9.69 23.28 -17.07
N ARG A 150 -9.27 23.69 -18.26
CA ARG A 150 -7.95 24.27 -18.49
C ARG A 150 -7.83 25.58 -17.72
N THR A 151 -6.78 25.71 -16.92
CA THR A 151 -6.57 26.88 -16.04
C THR A 151 -5.94 28.08 -16.76
N ALA A 152 -5.34 27.83 -17.93
CA ALA A 152 -4.67 28.82 -18.76
C ALA A 152 -4.79 28.43 -20.25
N SER A 153 -4.68 29.42 -21.11
CA SER A 153 -4.58 29.27 -22.56
C SER A 153 -3.12 29.09 -22.98
N VAL A 154 -2.85 28.27 -24.00
CA VAL A 154 -1.53 28.08 -24.60
C VAL A 154 -1.63 28.40 -26.09
N LYS A 155 -0.89 29.42 -26.53
CA LYS A 155 -0.95 29.96 -27.89
C LYS A 155 0.35 29.71 -28.66
N ALA A 156 0.22 29.34 -29.93
CA ALA A 156 1.31 29.22 -30.89
C ALA A 156 1.79 30.61 -31.32
N ILE A 157 3.05 30.93 -31.03
CA ILE A 157 3.69 32.17 -31.48
C ILE A 157 4.37 31.98 -32.84
N THR A 158 4.80 30.76 -33.13
CA THR A 158 5.28 30.32 -34.44
C THR A 158 4.43 29.13 -34.90
N ASN A 159 4.72 28.58 -36.07
CA ASN A 159 4.29 27.21 -36.36
C ASN A 159 4.90 26.25 -35.33
N VAL A 160 4.10 25.33 -34.81
CA VAL A 160 4.44 24.47 -33.67
C VAL A 160 4.11 23.02 -33.98
N LYS A 161 5.01 22.12 -33.59
CA LYS A 161 4.80 20.66 -33.57
C LYS A 161 4.79 20.18 -32.13
N THR A 162 3.78 19.39 -31.77
CA THR A 162 3.67 18.75 -30.44
C THR A 162 3.45 17.25 -30.56
N TRP A 163 3.79 16.54 -29.50
CA TRP A 163 3.34 15.18 -29.24
C TRP A 163 2.18 15.24 -28.26
N ALA A 164 1.05 14.61 -28.57
CA ALA A 164 -0.13 14.56 -27.72
C ALA A 164 -0.38 13.14 -27.21
N LEU A 165 -0.91 13.00 -25.99
CA LEU A 165 -1.46 11.75 -25.46
C LEU A 165 -2.86 12.02 -24.90
N ASP A 166 -3.81 11.20 -25.27
CA ASP A 166 -5.19 11.31 -24.77
C ASP A 166 -5.28 10.80 -23.33
N ARG A 167 -6.18 11.41 -22.54
CA ARG A 167 -6.48 11.02 -21.15
C ARG A 167 -6.88 9.55 -21.06
N GLU A 168 -7.71 9.07 -21.99
CA GLU A 168 -8.19 7.68 -22.01
C GLU A 168 -7.03 6.69 -22.18
N VAL A 169 -6.10 6.99 -23.10
CA VAL A 169 -4.90 6.18 -23.31
C VAL A 169 -4.04 6.15 -22.05
N PHE A 170 -3.82 7.32 -21.43
CA PHE A 170 -3.07 7.42 -20.18
C PHE A 170 -3.69 6.57 -19.06
N GLN A 171 -5.00 6.69 -18.84
CA GLN A 171 -5.73 5.91 -17.83
C GLN A 171 -5.62 4.40 -18.09
N ASN A 172 -5.71 3.97 -19.36
CA ASN A 172 -5.55 2.58 -19.74
C ASN A 172 -4.13 2.04 -19.50
N ILE A 173 -3.08 2.85 -19.73
CA ILE A 173 -1.69 2.51 -19.39
C ILE A 173 -1.55 2.29 -17.89
N MET A 174 -2.06 3.23 -17.08
CA MET A 174 -1.97 3.13 -15.62
C MET A 174 -2.67 1.88 -15.10
N ARG A 175 -3.86 1.54 -15.64
CA ARG A 175 -4.64 0.37 -15.22
C ARG A 175 -3.99 -0.96 -15.64
N ARG A 176 -3.39 -1.05 -16.82
CA ARG A 176 -2.82 -2.32 -17.34
C ARG A 176 -1.73 -2.88 -16.44
N THR A 177 -0.90 -2.02 -15.84
CA THR A 177 0.13 -2.48 -14.89
C THR A 177 -0.49 -3.08 -13.63
N ALA A 178 -1.61 -2.53 -13.14
CA ALA A 178 -2.34 -3.10 -12.02
C ALA A 178 -2.98 -4.44 -12.42
N GLN A 179 -3.71 -4.48 -13.55
CA GLN A 179 -4.37 -5.69 -14.06
C GLN A 179 -3.39 -6.83 -14.36
N ALA A 180 -2.24 -6.54 -14.96
CA ALA A 180 -1.24 -7.56 -15.27
C ALA A 180 -0.66 -8.19 -13.99
N ARG A 181 -0.46 -7.38 -12.94
CA ARG A 181 -0.02 -7.85 -11.63
C ARG A 181 -1.11 -8.64 -10.92
N ASP A 182 -2.36 -8.18 -10.94
CA ASP A 182 -3.51 -8.91 -10.43
C ASP A 182 -3.66 -10.27 -11.10
N GLU A 183 -3.56 -10.32 -12.43
CA GLU A 183 -3.64 -11.56 -13.21
C GLU A 183 -2.50 -12.52 -12.88
N GLN A 184 -1.28 -12.01 -12.66
CA GLN A 184 -0.16 -12.82 -12.21
C GLN A 184 -0.42 -13.43 -10.83
N TYR A 185 -0.90 -12.63 -9.87
CA TYR A 185 -1.26 -13.15 -8.54
C TYR A 185 -2.42 -14.11 -8.61
N ARG A 186 -3.46 -13.82 -9.40
CA ARG A 186 -4.62 -14.70 -9.60
C ARG A 186 -4.20 -16.07 -10.12
N ASN A 187 -3.42 -16.12 -11.18
CA ASN A 187 -2.91 -17.37 -11.74
C ASN A 187 -2.03 -18.13 -10.74
N PHE A 188 -1.21 -17.41 -9.97
CA PHE A 188 -0.40 -18.05 -8.94
C PHE A 188 -1.25 -18.60 -7.79
N LEU A 189 -2.18 -17.85 -7.23
CA LEU A 189 -3.05 -18.32 -6.14
C LEU A 189 -3.95 -19.47 -6.59
N ARG A 190 -4.41 -19.48 -7.85
CA ARG A 190 -5.13 -20.63 -8.43
C ARG A 190 -4.27 -21.89 -8.50
N SER A 191 -2.94 -21.77 -8.54
CA SER A 191 -2.03 -22.93 -8.48
C SER A 191 -1.84 -23.47 -7.05
N VAL A 192 -2.14 -22.68 -6.03
CA VAL A 192 -2.05 -23.08 -4.62
C VAL A 192 -3.24 -23.98 -4.28
N SER A 193 -2.98 -25.21 -3.84
CA SER A 193 -4.02 -26.21 -3.58
C SER A 193 -5.13 -25.72 -2.66
N LEU A 194 -4.78 -24.90 -1.67
CA LEU A 194 -5.69 -24.30 -0.71
C LEU A 194 -6.66 -23.29 -1.35
N LEU A 195 -6.20 -22.50 -2.31
CA LEU A 195 -6.93 -21.34 -2.85
C LEU A 195 -7.50 -21.62 -4.25
N LYS A 196 -7.15 -22.75 -4.86
CA LYS A 196 -7.53 -23.14 -6.23
C LYS A 196 -9.03 -23.06 -6.50
N ASN A 197 -9.87 -23.40 -5.52
CA ASN A 197 -11.33 -23.47 -5.68
C ASN A 197 -12.08 -22.27 -5.07
N LEU A 198 -11.38 -21.22 -4.63
CA LEU A 198 -12.05 -20.05 -4.04
C LEU A 198 -12.94 -19.33 -5.07
N PRO A 199 -14.13 -18.83 -4.69
CA PRO A 199 -14.91 -17.96 -5.57
C PRO A 199 -14.13 -16.71 -6.03
N GLU A 200 -14.39 -16.22 -7.24
CA GLU A 200 -13.63 -15.11 -7.85
C GLU A 200 -13.70 -13.81 -7.04
N ASP A 201 -14.83 -13.52 -6.41
CA ASP A 201 -15.02 -12.35 -5.54
C ASP A 201 -14.15 -12.44 -4.28
N LYS A 202 -14.00 -13.64 -3.71
CA LYS A 202 -13.14 -13.89 -2.56
C LYS A 202 -11.68 -13.85 -2.93
N LEU A 203 -11.31 -14.47 -4.06
CA LEU A 203 -9.93 -14.46 -4.54
C LEU A 203 -9.45 -13.04 -4.85
N THR A 204 -10.31 -12.20 -5.42
CA THR A 204 -10.00 -10.79 -5.71
C THR A 204 -9.72 -10.01 -4.43
N LYS A 205 -10.56 -10.19 -3.40
CA LYS A 205 -10.33 -9.57 -2.08
C LYS A 205 -9.01 -10.02 -1.44
N ILE A 206 -8.63 -11.30 -1.59
CA ILE A 206 -7.32 -11.77 -1.12
C ILE A 206 -6.21 -11.04 -1.89
N ILE A 207 -6.28 -10.99 -3.23
CA ILE A 207 -5.27 -10.31 -4.07
C ILE A 207 -5.09 -8.84 -3.66
N ASP A 208 -6.18 -8.14 -3.38
CA ASP A 208 -6.17 -6.74 -2.96
C ASP A 208 -5.46 -6.51 -1.61
N CYS A 209 -5.37 -7.54 -0.78
CA CYS A 209 -4.79 -7.45 0.56
C CYS A 209 -3.47 -8.23 0.73
N LEU A 210 -2.97 -8.90 -0.32
CA LEU A 210 -1.73 -9.67 -0.22
C LEU A 210 -0.51 -8.75 -0.19
N GLU A 211 0.34 -8.99 0.79
CA GLU A 211 1.62 -8.30 0.94
C GLU A 211 2.76 -9.24 0.58
N VAL A 212 3.89 -8.71 0.10
CA VAL A 212 5.05 -9.54 -0.28
C VAL A 212 6.20 -9.28 0.66
N GLU A 213 6.57 -10.30 1.43
CA GLU A 213 7.73 -10.31 2.31
C GLU A 213 8.89 -11.11 1.69
N TYR A 214 10.11 -10.71 2.03
CA TYR A 214 11.32 -11.33 1.52
C TYR A 214 12.30 -11.72 2.61
N TYR A 215 12.87 -12.90 2.48
CA TYR A 215 13.75 -13.52 3.46
C TYR A 215 15.02 -14.02 2.78
N ASP A 216 16.14 -13.89 3.47
CA ASP A 216 17.43 -14.43 3.04
C ASP A 216 17.76 -15.74 3.76
N LYS A 217 18.78 -16.45 3.27
CA LYS A 217 19.14 -17.76 3.80
C LYS A 217 19.47 -17.66 5.30
N GLY A 218 18.78 -18.46 6.10
CA GLY A 218 18.92 -18.51 7.56
C GLY A 218 17.92 -17.63 8.32
N ASP A 219 17.17 -16.77 7.64
CA ASP A 219 16.15 -15.95 8.29
C ASP A 219 14.99 -16.80 8.78
N TYR A 220 14.53 -16.50 10.00
CA TYR A 220 13.35 -17.12 10.59
C TYR A 220 12.10 -16.34 10.16
N ILE A 221 11.30 -16.95 9.30
CA ILE A 221 10.00 -16.44 8.85
C ILE A 221 8.99 -16.59 10.00
N ILE A 222 8.99 -17.75 10.64
CA ILE A 222 8.23 -18.06 11.85
C ILE A 222 9.19 -18.69 12.85
N ARG A 223 9.01 -18.37 14.13
CA ARG A 223 9.72 -19.00 15.24
C ARG A 223 8.71 -19.77 16.09
N GLU A 224 9.13 -20.94 16.54
CA GLU A 224 8.35 -21.80 17.41
C GLU A 224 8.09 -21.13 18.76
N GLY A 225 6.88 -21.27 19.29
CA GLY A 225 6.46 -20.74 20.59
C GLY A 225 6.00 -19.28 20.58
N GLU A 226 6.12 -18.57 19.46
CA GLU A 226 5.65 -17.19 19.34
C GLU A 226 4.16 -17.11 19.07
N GLU A 227 3.53 -16.03 19.53
CA GLU A 227 2.18 -15.72 19.07
C GLU A 227 2.21 -15.28 17.60
N GLY A 228 1.24 -15.71 16.79
CA GLY A 228 1.22 -15.39 15.38
C GLY A 228 -0.16 -15.42 14.76
N SER A 229 -0.50 -14.33 14.10
CA SER A 229 -1.79 -14.12 13.43
C SER A 229 -1.64 -14.01 11.91
N THR A 230 -0.55 -14.49 11.33
CA THR A 230 -0.29 -14.32 9.88
C THR A 230 -0.20 -15.65 9.15
N PHE A 231 -0.72 -15.67 7.93
CA PHE A 231 -0.65 -16.79 7.00
C PHE A 231 0.25 -16.44 5.83
N PHE A 232 1.05 -17.43 5.41
CA PHE A 232 2.09 -17.25 4.41
C PHE A 232 1.91 -18.23 3.28
N ILE A 233 2.09 -17.75 2.04
CA ILE A 233 2.13 -18.55 0.82
C ILE A 233 3.51 -18.36 0.19
N LEU A 234 4.25 -19.44 -0.03
CA LEU A 234 5.60 -19.37 -0.58
C LEU A 234 5.55 -19.11 -2.10
N ALA A 235 5.87 -17.88 -2.52
CA ALA A 235 5.85 -17.47 -3.92
C ALA A 235 7.17 -17.77 -4.66
N LYS A 236 8.28 -17.81 -3.94
CA LYS A 236 9.62 -18.09 -4.50
C LYS A 236 10.56 -18.66 -3.44
N GLY A 237 11.41 -19.60 -3.85
CA GLY A 237 12.45 -20.19 -3.01
C GLY A 237 11.99 -21.42 -2.24
N LYS A 238 12.75 -21.79 -1.21
CA LYS A 238 12.50 -22.93 -0.32
C LYS A 238 12.70 -22.55 1.13
N VAL A 239 11.92 -23.18 2.00
CA VAL A 239 12.01 -22.99 3.45
C VAL A 239 12.00 -24.36 4.13
N LYS A 240 12.69 -24.48 5.27
CA LYS A 240 12.65 -25.67 6.11
C LYS A 240 11.80 -25.45 7.35
N VAL A 241 11.07 -26.48 7.75
CA VAL A 241 10.25 -26.52 8.96
C VAL A 241 11.02 -27.28 10.03
N THR A 242 11.31 -26.65 11.17
CA THR A 242 12.01 -27.30 12.28
C THR A 242 11.25 -27.14 13.59
N GLN A 243 11.19 -28.18 14.42
CA GLN A 243 10.47 -28.17 15.70
C GLN A 243 11.33 -28.77 16.82
N SER A 244 11.20 -28.23 18.02
CA SER A 244 11.86 -28.73 19.22
C SER A 244 11.14 -30.00 19.70
N THR A 245 11.87 -31.10 19.82
CA THR A 245 11.34 -32.40 20.28
C THR A 245 12.00 -32.81 21.59
N GLU A 246 11.27 -33.56 22.43
CA GLU A 246 11.86 -34.11 23.66
C GLU A 246 13.05 -35.03 23.34
N GLY A 247 14.15 -34.87 24.09
CA GLY A 247 15.37 -35.66 23.92
C GLY A 247 16.41 -35.09 22.95
N HIS A 248 16.14 -33.96 22.30
CA HIS A 248 17.09 -33.27 21.43
C HIS A 248 17.35 -31.83 21.86
N ASP A 249 18.62 -31.44 21.95
CA ASP A 249 19.03 -30.07 22.30
C ASP A 249 18.81 -29.06 21.15
N GLN A 250 18.63 -29.54 19.91
CA GLN A 250 18.40 -28.70 18.73
C GLN A 250 17.09 -29.07 18.02
N PRO A 251 16.37 -28.08 17.47
CA PRO A 251 15.17 -28.31 16.68
C PRO A 251 15.43 -29.27 15.50
N GLN A 252 14.59 -30.29 15.36
CA GLN A 252 14.71 -31.31 14.33
C GLN A 252 14.01 -30.87 13.05
N LEU A 253 14.56 -31.25 11.89
CA LEU A 253 13.95 -31.00 10.58
C LEU A 253 12.70 -31.88 10.41
N ILE A 254 11.56 -31.24 10.17
CA ILE A 254 10.27 -31.92 9.95
C ILE A 254 10.03 -32.12 8.46
N LYS A 255 10.14 -31.04 7.67
CA LYS A 255 9.95 -31.06 6.21
C LYS A 255 10.55 -29.80 5.57
N THR A 256 10.69 -29.82 4.25
CA THR A 256 11.00 -28.65 3.42
C THR A 256 9.78 -28.28 2.60
N LEU A 257 9.47 -26.99 2.51
CA LEU A 257 8.41 -26.43 1.68
C LEU A 257 8.97 -25.69 0.48
N GLN A 258 8.25 -25.74 -0.64
CA GLN A 258 8.60 -25.18 -1.94
C GLN A 258 7.51 -24.24 -2.45
N LYS A 259 7.80 -23.54 -3.54
CA LYS A 259 6.87 -22.61 -4.20
C LYS A 259 5.48 -23.23 -4.40
N GLY A 260 4.45 -22.51 -3.98
CA GLY A 260 3.04 -22.92 -4.06
C GLY A 260 2.52 -23.59 -2.79
N GLU A 261 3.40 -23.94 -1.85
CA GLU A 261 3.02 -24.39 -0.51
C GLU A 261 2.82 -23.21 0.43
N TYR A 262 2.15 -23.48 1.56
CA TYR A 262 1.76 -22.49 2.54
C TYR A 262 2.05 -22.95 3.96
N PHE A 263 2.06 -22.02 4.90
CA PHE A 263 2.30 -22.30 6.32
C PHE A 263 1.72 -21.20 7.21
N GLY A 264 1.54 -21.52 8.50
CA GLY A 264 1.03 -20.61 9.52
C GLY A 264 -0.48 -20.65 9.71
N GLU A 265 -1.18 -21.53 8.99
CA GLU A 265 -2.62 -21.76 9.06
C GLU A 265 -3.10 -22.28 10.42
N LYS A 266 -2.28 -23.10 11.10
CA LYS A 266 -2.57 -23.57 12.46
C LYS A 266 -2.83 -22.41 13.41
N ALA A 267 -2.05 -21.34 13.26
CA ALA A 267 -2.19 -20.16 14.10
C ALA A 267 -3.32 -19.22 13.69
N LEU A 268 -3.97 -19.45 12.54
CA LEU A 268 -5.21 -18.75 12.20
C LEU A 268 -6.44 -19.40 12.83
N ILE A 269 -6.40 -20.70 13.13
CA ILE A 269 -7.59 -21.52 13.39
C ILE A 269 -7.68 -22.01 14.82
N SER A 270 -6.61 -22.60 15.36
CA SER A 270 -6.70 -23.39 16.59
C SER A 270 -5.89 -22.84 17.76
N GLU A 271 -4.74 -22.20 17.49
CA GLU A 271 -3.79 -21.84 18.55
C GLU A 271 -3.11 -20.52 18.19
N ASP A 272 -3.19 -19.48 19.04
CA ASP A 272 -2.46 -18.23 18.79
C ASP A 272 -0.94 -18.41 18.74
N VAL A 273 -0.41 -19.60 19.08
CA VAL A 273 1.01 -19.91 19.20
C VAL A 273 1.52 -20.77 18.05
N ARG A 274 2.68 -20.41 17.50
CA ARG A 274 3.38 -21.10 16.41
C ARG A 274 3.97 -22.42 16.89
N SER A 275 3.59 -23.54 16.29
CA SER A 275 4.05 -24.87 16.71
C SER A 275 5.42 -25.29 16.15
N ALA A 276 5.98 -24.55 15.18
CA ALA A 276 7.27 -24.87 14.57
C ALA A 276 7.95 -23.62 14.02
N ASN A 277 9.25 -23.69 13.82
CA ASN A 277 10.04 -22.69 13.12
C ASN A 277 9.92 -22.89 11.61
N ILE A 278 9.94 -21.79 10.86
CA ILE A 278 10.05 -21.77 9.41
C ILE A 278 11.27 -20.93 9.05
N VAL A 279 12.26 -21.54 8.41
CA VAL A 279 13.56 -20.92 8.14
C VAL A 279 13.85 -20.93 6.65
N ALA A 280 14.23 -19.79 6.07
CA ALA A 280 14.60 -19.69 4.67
C ALA A 280 15.89 -20.47 4.34
N GLU A 281 15.86 -21.32 3.30
CA GLU A 281 17.01 -22.11 2.87
C GLU A 281 17.86 -21.42 1.80
N GLU A 282 17.33 -20.37 1.18
CA GLU A 282 17.90 -19.67 0.03
C GLU A 282 17.77 -18.15 0.22
N ASN A 283 18.55 -17.37 -0.54
CA ASN A 283 18.42 -15.92 -0.57
C ASN A 283 17.23 -15.50 -1.44
N ASP A 284 16.64 -14.33 -1.15
CA ASP A 284 15.48 -13.80 -1.87
C ASP A 284 14.28 -14.79 -1.95
N VAL A 285 14.04 -15.54 -0.87
CA VAL A 285 12.78 -16.24 -0.63
C VAL A 285 11.67 -15.19 -0.55
N ALA A 286 10.55 -15.42 -1.23
CA ALA A 286 9.41 -14.49 -1.24
C ALA A 286 8.14 -15.18 -0.74
N CYS A 287 7.48 -14.56 0.23
CA CYS A 287 6.21 -15.03 0.78
C CYS A 287 5.13 -14.00 0.53
N LEU A 288 3.96 -14.43 0.04
CA LEU A 288 2.75 -13.63 0.13
C LEU A 288 2.19 -13.77 1.53
N VAL A 289 1.84 -12.66 2.17
CA VAL A 289 1.42 -12.59 3.56
C VAL A 289 0.01 -12.03 3.63
N ILE A 290 -0.81 -12.64 4.46
CA ILE A 290 -2.14 -12.16 4.82
C ILE A 290 -2.31 -12.33 6.33
N ASP A 291 -2.78 -11.29 7.01
CA ASP A 291 -3.09 -11.36 8.43
C ASP A 291 -4.43 -12.05 8.67
N ARG A 292 -4.65 -12.50 9.92
CA ARG A 292 -5.82 -13.27 10.34
C ARG A 292 -7.11 -12.49 10.13
N GLU A 293 -7.10 -11.20 10.38
CA GLU A 293 -8.30 -10.39 10.27
C GLU A 293 -8.74 -10.32 8.81
N THR A 294 -7.83 -9.94 7.91
CA THR A 294 -8.06 -9.91 6.47
C THR A 294 -8.46 -11.28 5.94
N PHE A 295 -7.77 -12.34 6.40
CA PHE A 295 -8.10 -13.71 6.03
C PHE A 295 -9.51 -14.09 6.49
N ASN A 296 -9.90 -13.79 7.73
CA ASN A 296 -11.23 -14.13 8.25
C ASN A 296 -12.35 -13.31 7.61
N GLN A 297 -12.15 -12.01 7.39
CA GLN A 297 -13.13 -11.15 6.71
C GLN A 297 -13.36 -11.57 5.26
N THR A 298 -12.33 -12.10 4.60
CA THR A 298 -12.40 -12.51 3.21
C THR A 298 -12.83 -13.97 3.07
N VAL A 299 -12.06 -14.86 3.67
CA VAL A 299 -12.08 -16.32 3.53
C VAL A 299 -12.92 -17.00 4.60
N GLY A 300 -13.05 -16.40 5.79
CA GLY A 300 -13.78 -16.98 6.93
C GLY A 300 -15.29 -17.19 6.73
N THR A 301 -15.86 -16.75 5.59
CA THR A 301 -17.24 -17.09 5.22
C THR A 301 -17.34 -18.27 4.26
N PHE A 302 -16.21 -18.90 3.89
CA PHE A 302 -16.16 -20.02 2.96
C PHE A 302 -15.98 -21.33 3.73
N GLU A 303 -17.10 -21.91 4.16
CA GLU A 303 -17.16 -23.06 5.07
C GLU A 303 -16.34 -24.27 4.60
N GLU A 304 -16.25 -24.51 3.29
CA GLU A 304 -15.49 -25.64 2.74
C GLU A 304 -13.99 -25.52 3.01
N LEU A 305 -13.44 -24.31 2.86
CA LEU A 305 -12.03 -24.06 3.12
C LEU A 305 -11.73 -24.02 4.60
N GLN A 306 -12.66 -23.50 5.41
CA GLN A 306 -12.55 -23.55 6.86
C GLN A 306 -12.53 -25.01 7.35
N LYS A 307 -13.46 -25.86 6.88
CA LYS A 307 -13.49 -27.30 7.21
C LYS A 307 -12.23 -28.02 6.75
N TYR A 308 -11.73 -27.72 5.55
CA TYR A 308 -10.48 -28.28 5.05
C TYR A 308 -9.30 -27.91 5.96
N LEU A 309 -9.18 -26.64 6.33
CA LEU A 309 -8.10 -26.17 7.18
C LEU A 309 -8.22 -26.71 8.61
N GLU A 310 -9.42 -26.77 9.19
CA GLU A 310 -9.67 -27.39 10.50
C GLU A 310 -9.24 -28.86 10.50
N GLY A 311 -9.59 -29.63 9.46
CA GLY A 311 -9.14 -31.02 9.29
C GLY A 311 -7.63 -31.16 9.11
N TYR A 312 -7.02 -30.27 8.30
CA TYR A 312 -5.57 -30.24 8.10
C TYR A 312 -4.82 -29.92 9.40
N VAL A 313 -5.28 -28.91 10.13
CA VAL A 313 -4.72 -28.50 11.42
C VAL A 313 -4.88 -29.60 12.46
N ALA A 314 -6.02 -30.28 12.53
CA ALA A 314 -6.21 -31.41 13.44
C ALA A 314 -5.21 -32.56 13.18
N ASN A 315 -4.87 -32.83 11.92
CA ASN A 315 -3.84 -33.80 11.57
C ASN A 315 -2.44 -33.34 12.02
N LEU A 316 -2.11 -32.06 11.80
CA LEU A 316 -0.84 -31.48 12.28
C LEU A 316 -0.72 -31.55 13.80
N THR A 317 -1.79 -31.25 14.54
CA THR A 317 -1.80 -31.35 16.01
C THR A 317 -1.55 -32.77 16.49
N ARG A 318 -2.19 -33.78 15.86
CA ARG A 318 -1.92 -35.19 16.18
C ARG A 318 -0.48 -35.59 15.91
N ASP A 319 0.11 -35.08 14.83
CA ASP A 319 1.51 -35.36 14.51
C ASP A 319 2.47 -34.60 15.43
N ASP A 320 2.12 -33.40 15.90
CA ASP A 320 2.86 -32.64 16.91
C ASP A 320 2.82 -33.36 18.28
N GLU A 321 1.66 -33.90 18.68
CA GLU A 321 1.48 -34.67 19.92
C GLU A 321 2.33 -35.95 19.92
N LYS A 322 2.37 -36.68 18.79
CA LYS A 322 3.27 -37.83 18.62
C LYS A 322 4.75 -37.46 18.74
N ARG A 323 5.10 -36.18 18.55
CA ARG A 323 6.47 -35.64 18.60
C ARG A 323 6.84 -34.97 19.94
N HIS A 324 5.92 -34.92 20.91
CA HIS A 324 6.12 -34.33 22.24
C HIS A 324 6.59 -32.85 22.22
N ALA A 325 5.84 -31.96 21.54
CA ALA A 325 6.15 -30.53 21.46
C ALA A 325 5.85 -29.75 22.77
N LYS A 326 6.70 -28.78 23.16
CA LYS A 326 6.56 -27.99 24.41
C LYS A 326 5.60 -26.78 24.26
N ARG A 327 4.74 -26.52 25.25
CA ARG A 327 3.89 -25.30 25.35
C ARG A 327 4.54 -24.22 26.24
N SER A 328 4.45 -22.95 25.84
CA SER A 328 4.94 -21.79 26.60
C SER A 328 3.79 -20.90 27.08
N MET A 329 3.89 -20.34 28.30
CA MET A 329 2.98 -19.32 28.86
C MET A 329 3.81 -18.20 29.52
N SER A 330 3.38 -16.94 29.35
CA SER A 330 4.00 -15.80 30.03
C SER A 330 2.97 -14.79 30.55
N ASN A 331 3.17 -14.33 31.79
CA ASN A 331 2.38 -13.30 32.50
C ASN A 331 3.26 -12.08 32.84
N TRP A 332 2.70 -10.86 32.78
CA TRP A 332 3.37 -9.63 33.25
C TRP A 332 2.40 -8.55 33.79
N LYS A 333 2.89 -7.73 34.75
CA LYS A 333 2.23 -6.57 35.40
C LYS A 333 3.13 -5.32 35.30
N LEU A 334 2.55 -4.13 35.08
CA LEU A 334 3.27 -2.86 34.85
C LEU A 334 2.99 -1.80 35.96
N SER A 335 3.96 -0.91 36.24
CA SER A 335 3.72 0.42 36.86
C SER A 335 4.73 1.50 36.40
N LYS A 336 4.36 2.78 36.62
CA LYS A 336 4.78 4.07 35.99
C LYS A 336 6.16 4.64 36.36
N ALA A 337 6.92 5.14 35.35
CA ALA A 337 7.84 6.31 35.43
C ALA A 337 8.33 6.81 34.03
N LEU A 338 7.42 7.19 33.13
CA LEU A 338 7.66 7.25 31.67
C LEU A 338 8.67 8.31 31.14
N SER A 339 8.91 9.42 31.84
CA SER A 339 9.71 10.54 31.25
C SER A 339 11.22 10.39 31.44
N LEU A 340 11.67 9.90 32.60
CA LEU A 340 13.11 9.66 32.87
C LEU A 340 13.59 8.36 32.23
N GLU A 341 12.75 7.32 32.25
CA GLU A 341 13.02 6.04 31.62
C GLU A 341 13.20 6.20 30.10
N MET A 342 12.39 7.04 29.44
CA MET A 342 12.55 7.33 28.02
C MET A 342 13.91 7.95 27.69
N ILE A 343 14.38 8.92 28.49
CA ILE A 343 15.69 9.56 28.30
C ILE A 343 16.81 8.52 28.48
N GLN A 344 16.74 7.71 29.55
CA GLN A 344 17.71 6.65 29.83
C GLN A 344 17.77 5.60 28.73
N LEU A 345 16.61 5.19 28.20
CA LEU A 345 16.52 4.24 27.09
C LEU A 345 17.07 4.84 25.80
N LYS A 346 16.77 6.11 25.49
CA LYS A 346 17.34 6.83 24.33
C LYS A 346 18.86 6.95 24.42
N GLU A 347 19.40 7.37 25.57
CA GLU A 347 20.85 7.46 25.81
C GLU A 347 21.54 6.09 25.79
N LYS A 348 20.88 5.05 26.28
CA LYS A 348 21.37 3.67 26.21
C LYS A 348 21.50 3.22 24.76
N VAL A 349 20.42 3.31 23.99
CA VAL A 349 20.47 2.85 22.60
C VAL A 349 21.35 3.73 21.76
N ALA A 350 21.56 5.02 22.08
CA ALA A 350 22.49 5.92 21.38
C ALA A 350 23.95 5.42 21.42
N ARG A 351 24.34 4.67 22.47
CA ARG A 351 25.68 4.08 22.61
C ARG A 351 25.94 2.89 21.68
N PHE A 352 24.91 2.31 21.06
CA PHE A 352 25.13 1.20 20.13
C PHE A 352 25.90 1.68 18.90
N SER A 353 26.78 0.82 18.37
CA SER A 353 27.52 1.13 17.16
C SER A 353 26.57 1.38 15.99
N SER A 354 26.77 2.46 15.24
CA SER A 354 26.02 2.72 14.01
C SER A 354 26.35 1.73 12.89
N SER A 355 27.51 1.09 12.93
CA SER A 355 27.96 0.12 11.91
C SER A 355 27.59 -1.33 12.23
N SER A 356 27.31 -1.66 13.49
CA SER A 356 26.94 -3.01 13.94
C SER A 356 25.90 -3.01 15.07
N PRO A 357 24.77 -2.28 14.94
CA PRO A 357 23.83 -2.05 16.04
C PRO A 357 23.19 -3.33 16.57
N PHE A 358 23.05 -4.36 15.72
CA PHE A 358 22.43 -5.64 16.07
C PHE A 358 23.31 -6.53 16.96
N GLN A 359 24.60 -6.22 17.15
CA GLN A 359 25.46 -7.01 18.04
C GLN A 359 24.99 -6.96 19.49
N ASN A 360 24.37 -5.86 19.90
CA ASN A 360 23.85 -5.63 21.25
C ASN A 360 22.40 -6.08 21.43
N LEU A 361 21.73 -6.51 20.36
CA LEU A 361 20.33 -6.91 20.36
C LEU A 361 20.18 -8.40 20.10
N GLU A 362 19.21 -9.00 20.77
CA GLU A 362 18.74 -10.36 20.56
C GLU A 362 17.30 -10.31 20.09
N ILE A 363 16.98 -10.98 18.98
CA ILE A 363 15.61 -11.07 18.47
C ILE A 363 14.89 -12.15 19.29
N ILE A 364 13.83 -11.74 19.99
CA ILE A 364 12.99 -12.63 20.78
C ILE A 364 11.85 -13.16 19.93
N ALA A 365 11.08 -12.26 19.30
CA ALA A 365 9.86 -12.63 18.60
C ALA A 365 9.46 -11.72 17.45
N THR A 366 8.59 -12.19 16.57
CA THR A 366 7.92 -11.35 15.57
C THR A 366 6.61 -10.84 16.14
N LEU A 367 6.50 -9.53 16.38
CA LEU A 367 5.29 -8.89 16.92
C LEU A 367 4.23 -8.64 15.85
N GLY A 368 4.64 -8.47 14.59
CA GLY A 368 3.73 -8.21 13.50
C GLY A 368 4.42 -8.20 12.14
N VAL A 369 3.64 -8.39 11.09
CA VAL A 369 4.08 -8.31 9.70
C VAL A 369 3.04 -7.45 8.97
N GLY A 370 3.50 -6.46 8.20
CA GLY A 370 2.63 -5.57 7.44
C GLY A 370 3.30 -5.11 6.14
N GLY A 371 2.62 -4.29 5.33
CA GLY A 371 2.96 -4.13 3.91
C GLY A 371 4.31 -3.53 3.58
N PHE A 372 5.00 -2.97 4.57
CA PHE A 372 6.32 -2.38 4.42
C PHE A 372 7.43 -3.20 5.07
N GLY A 373 7.10 -4.25 5.83
CA GLY A 373 8.08 -5.06 6.54
C GLY A 373 7.54 -5.71 7.81
N ARG A 374 8.48 -6.26 8.59
CA ARG A 374 8.18 -6.95 9.85
C ARG A 374 8.54 -6.12 11.08
N VAL A 375 7.91 -6.40 12.21
CA VAL A 375 8.25 -5.85 13.51
C VAL A 375 8.73 -6.97 14.41
N GLU A 376 9.95 -6.85 14.92
CA GLU A 376 10.58 -7.83 15.81
C GLU A 376 10.66 -7.30 17.24
N LEU A 377 10.22 -8.07 18.23
CA LEU A 377 10.59 -7.87 19.62
C LEU A 377 12.07 -8.17 19.78
N VAL A 378 12.85 -7.17 20.18
CA VAL A 378 14.28 -7.30 20.44
C VAL A 378 14.61 -6.95 21.87
N LYS A 379 15.58 -7.63 22.46
CA LYS A 379 16.06 -7.40 23.82
C LYS A 379 17.54 -7.04 23.81
N VAL A 380 17.93 -6.12 24.68
CA VAL A 380 19.33 -5.80 24.90
C VAL A 380 20.00 -7.00 25.56
N LYS A 381 21.09 -7.50 24.97
CA LYS A 381 21.80 -8.67 25.51
C LYS A 381 22.21 -8.43 26.96
N ASN A 382 22.00 -9.44 27.80
CA ASN A 382 22.30 -9.42 29.24
C ASN A 382 21.48 -8.41 30.07
N GLU A 383 20.43 -7.81 29.52
CA GLU A 383 19.58 -6.86 30.24
C GLU A 383 18.10 -7.16 30.02
N ASN A 384 17.24 -6.84 30.99
CA ASN A 384 15.79 -7.03 30.83
C ASN A 384 15.09 -5.83 30.17
N VAL A 385 15.66 -5.32 29.07
CA VAL A 385 15.15 -4.16 28.34
C VAL A 385 14.78 -4.61 26.93
N ALA A 386 13.51 -4.40 26.55
CA ALA A 386 12.98 -4.80 25.26
C ALA A 386 12.44 -3.63 24.44
N PHE A 387 12.50 -3.77 23.12
CA PHE A 387 12.04 -2.79 22.13
C PHE A 387 11.32 -3.51 21.00
N ALA A 388 10.49 -2.79 20.24
CA ALA A 388 9.96 -3.25 18.97
C ALA A 388 10.83 -2.70 17.83
N MET A 389 11.41 -3.55 17.01
CA MET A 389 12.26 -3.18 15.88
C MET A 389 11.51 -3.39 14.57
N LYS A 390 11.01 -2.30 14.00
CA LYS A 390 10.39 -2.30 12.66
C LYS A 390 11.49 -2.36 11.61
N CYS A 391 11.45 -3.39 10.76
CA CYS A 391 12.44 -3.70 9.72
C CYS A 391 11.81 -3.50 8.34
N ILE A 392 12.29 -2.52 7.56
CA ILE A 392 11.67 -2.09 6.30
C ILE A 392 12.66 -2.29 5.14
N ARG A 393 12.32 -3.10 4.14
CA ARG A 393 13.26 -3.45 3.04
C ARG A 393 13.43 -2.28 2.07
N LYS A 394 14.68 -1.83 1.85
CA LYS A 394 15.00 -0.70 0.95
C LYS A 394 14.52 -0.92 -0.48
N LYS A 395 14.70 -2.13 -1.00
CA LYS A 395 14.20 -2.48 -2.34
C LYS A 395 12.69 -2.26 -2.44
N HIS A 396 11.93 -2.75 -1.45
CA HIS A 396 10.48 -2.55 -1.41
C HIS A 396 10.10 -1.06 -1.33
N ILE A 397 10.78 -0.27 -0.49
CA ILE A 397 10.57 1.19 -0.40
C ILE A 397 10.79 1.85 -1.77
N VAL A 398 11.84 1.46 -2.50
CA VAL A 398 12.18 2.02 -3.81
C VAL A 398 11.17 1.59 -4.87
N ASP A 399 10.85 0.29 -4.93
CA ASP A 399 9.93 -0.30 -5.90
C ASP A 399 8.52 0.30 -5.74
N THR A 400 8.08 0.59 -4.51
CA THR A 400 6.78 1.21 -4.20
C THR A 400 6.80 2.73 -4.15
N LYS A 401 7.97 3.36 -4.29
CA LYS A 401 8.20 4.82 -4.27
C LYS A 401 7.76 5.50 -2.97
N GLN A 402 8.02 4.85 -1.83
CA GLN A 402 7.55 5.26 -0.50
C GLN A 402 8.65 5.95 0.34
N GLN A 403 9.77 6.33 -0.27
CA GLN A 403 10.92 6.93 0.44
C GLN A 403 10.50 8.15 1.29
N GLU A 404 9.72 9.06 0.70
CA GLU A 404 9.24 10.28 1.37
C GLU A 404 8.31 9.96 2.57
N HIS A 405 7.50 8.91 2.46
CA HIS A 405 6.63 8.48 3.56
C HIS A 405 7.45 7.91 4.72
N VAL A 406 8.47 7.09 4.43
CA VAL A 406 9.40 6.58 5.47
C VAL A 406 10.17 7.72 6.14
N TYR A 407 10.63 8.71 5.39
CA TYR A 407 11.28 9.91 5.96
C TYR A 407 10.31 10.74 6.81
N SER A 408 9.06 10.89 6.36
CA SER A 408 8.03 11.63 7.08
C SER A 408 7.64 10.92 8.38
N GLU A 409 7.43 9.61 8.33
CA GLU A 409 7.14 8.77 9.51
C GLU A 409 8.26 8.90 10.54
N LYS A 410 9.53 8.76 10.11
CA LYS A 410 10.69 8.97 10.98
C LYS A 410 10.66 10.35 11.64
N ARG A 411 10.56 11.42 10.84
CA ARG A 411 10.61 12.81 11.36
C ARG A 411 9.49 13.08 12.34
N ILE A 412 8.27 12.66 12.02
CA ILE A 412 7.12 12.81 12.91
C ILE A 412 7.43 12.09 14.23
N LEU A 413 7.76 10.79 14.20
CA LEU A 413 8.03 10.01 15.41
C LEU A 413 9.23 10.52 16.25
N GLU A 414 10.19 11.21 15.63
CA GLU A 414 11.29 11.87 16.36
C GLU A 414 10.81 13.08 17.19
N GLU A 415 9.75 13.76 16.74
CA GLU A 415 9.18 14.97 17.35
C GLU A 415 8.06 14.66 18.38
N LEU A 416 7.46 13.47 18.34
CA LEU A 416 6.36 13.11 19.24
C LEU A 416 6.83 12.72 20.64
N CYS A 417 6.12 13.25 21.65
CA CYS A 417 6.30 12.93 23.06
C CYS A 417 4.93 12.93 23.77
N SER A 418 4.16 11.86 23.57
CA SER A 418 2.86 11.65 24.20
C SER A 418 2.79 10.26 24.84
N PRO A 419 2.14 10.09 26.01
CA PRO A 419 1.94 8.77 26.61
C PRO A 419 0.99 7.86 25.81
N PHE A 420 0.21 8.43 24.88
CA PHE A 420 -0.77 7.71 24.06
C PHE A 420 -0.29 7.48 22.62
N ILE A 421 0.99 7.75 22.33
CA ILE A 421 1.59 7.51 21.02
C ILE A 421 2.89 6.73 21.21
N VAL A 422 3.11 5.71 20.36
CA VAL A 422 4.33 4.90 20.37
C VAL A 422 5.56 5.76 20.19
N LYS A 423 6.59 5.52 21.00
CA LYS A 423 7.83 6.30 20.97
C LYS A 423 8.86 5.68 20.02
N LEU A 424 9.63 6.54 19.35
CA LEU A 424 10.83 6.18 18.62
C LEU A 424 12.08 6.46 19.45
N TYR A 425 12.91 5.42 19.65
CA TYR A 425 14.17 5.51 20.39
C TYR A 425 15.38 5.74 19.50
N ARG A 426 15.46 5.02 18.37
CA ARG A 426 16.59 5.14 17.43
C ARG A 426 16.23 4.60 16.05
N THR A 427 16.98 5.01 15.03
CA THR A 427 16.91 4.43 13.68
C THR A 427 18.26 3.83 13.27
N PHE A 428 18.22 2.75 12.49
CA PHE A 428 19.40 2.10 11.90
C PHE A 428 19.19 1.87 10.40
N LYS A 429 20.27 1.57 9.68
CA LYS A 429 20.21 1.15 8.28
C LYS A 429 21.41 0.27 7.95
N ASP A 430 21.23 -0.68 7.05
CA ASP A 430 22.31 -1.44 6.45
C ASP A 430 22.20 -1.39 4.91
N SER A 431 22.80 -2.33 4.17
CA SER A 431 22.69 -2.35 2.70
C SER A 431 21.29 -2.73 2.20
N LYS A 432 20.48 -3.44 3.00
CA LYS A 432 19.20 -4.05 2.58
C LYS A 432 17.96 -3.42 3.22
N TYR A 433 18.05 -2.90 4.44
CA TYR A 433 16.93 -2.48 5.28
C TYR A 433 17.15 -1.11 5.94
N VAL A 434 16.03 -0.50 6.33
CA VAL A 434 15.94 0.62 7.27
C VAL A 434 15.20 0.10 8.51
N TYR A 435 15.66 0.50 9.69
CA TYR A 435 15.15 0.01 10.97
C TYR A 435 14.69 1.17 11.85
N MET A 436 13.56 0.99 12.53
CA MET A 436 13.07 1.90 13.56
C MET A 436 12.92 1.12 14.88
N LEU A 437 13.64 1.55 15.92
CA LEU A 437 13.59 0.98 17.25
C LEU A 437 12.57 1.75 18.09
N LEU A 438 11.43 1.10 18.35
CA LEU A 438 10.22 1.67 18.92
C LEU A 438 9.94 1.09 20.32
N GLU A 439 9.01 1.71 21.02
CA GLU A 439 8.43 1.20 22.26
C GLU A 439 7.73 -0.15 22.02
N ALA A 440 8.03 -1.13 22.89
CA ALA A 440 7.41 -2.45 22.86
C ALA A 440 6.06 -2.41 23.58
N CYS A 441 4.97 -2.29 22.80
CA CYS A 441 3.60 -2.32 23.32
C CYS A 441 3.09 -3.77 23.37
N LEU A 442 3.30 -4.45 24.50
CA LEU A 442 2.99 -5.88 24.66
C LEU A 442 1.53 -6.17 25.05
N GLY A 443 0.67 -5.14 25.10
CA GLY A 443 -0.74 -5.28 25.49
C GLY A 443 -1.68 -5.75 24.39
N GLY A 444 -1.17 -6.02 23.19
CA GLY A 444 -1.97 -6.37 22.02
C GLY A 444 -2.72 -5.19 21.41
N GLU A 445 -3.62 -5.49 20.47
CA GLU A 445 -4.41 -4.51 19.73
C GLU A 445 -5.80 -4.31 20.35
N LEU A 446 -6.28 -3.06 20.40
CA LEU A 446 -7.58 -2.73 20.97
C LEU A 446 -8.74 -3.46 20.25
N TRP A 447 -8.63 -3.63 18.94
CA TRP A 447 -9.59 -4.36 18.12
C TRP A 447 -9.71 -5.83 18.52
N SER A 448 -8.58 -6.51 18.74
CA SER A 448 -8.59 -7.91 19.19
C SER A 448 -9.33 -8.05 20.52
N ILE A 449 -9.07 -7.14 21.47
CA ILE A 449 -9.75 -7.13 22.77
C ILE A 449 -11.27 -6.88 22.60
N LEU A 450 -11.66 -5.98 21.70
CA LEU A 450 -13.07 -5.69 21.42
C LEU A 450 -13.77 -6.90 20.81
N ARG A 451 -13.16 -7.52 19.79
CA ARG A 451 -13.70 -8.70 19.10
C ARG A 451 -13.88 -9.86 20.07
N ASP A 452 -12.87 -10.15 20.89
CA ASP A 452 -12.90 -11.29 21.81
C ASP A 452 -13.94 -11.09 22.92
N ARG A 453 -14.25 -9.84 23.28
CA ARG A 453 -15.32 -9.50 24.24
C ARG A 453 -16.69 -9.31 23.58
N GLY A 454 -16.75 -9.20 22.25
CA GLY A 454 -17.94 -8.83 21.47
C GLY A 454 -18.30 -7.35 21.56
N SER A 455 -18.31 -6.77 22.77
CA SER A 455 -18.52 -5.33 22.98
C SER A 455 -17.78 -4.83 24.21
N PHE A 456 -17.55 -3.51 24.26
CA PHE A 456 -17.10 -2.82 25.46
C PHE A 456 -18.29 -2.26 26.23
N ASP A 457 -18.20 -2.29 27.55
CA ASP A 457 -19.08 -1.50 28.39
C ASP A 457 -18.80 0.00 28.20
N GLU A 458 -19.71 0.83 28.70
CA GLU A 458 -19.63 2.27 28.53
C GLU A 458 -18.34 2.85 29.15
N ALA A 459 -17.92 2.33 30.30
CA ALA A 459 -16.72 2.78 31.00
C ALA A 459 -15.45 2.50 30.18
N THR A 460 -15.29 1.28 29.67
CA THR A 460 -14.15 0.88 28.83
C THR A 460 -14.16 1.66 27.52
N SER A 461 -15.32 1.81 26.88
CA SER A 461 -15.48 2.58 25.64
C SER A 461 -15.04 4.03 25.83
N LYS A 462 -15.51 4.70 26.89
CA LYS A 462 -15.09 6.07 27.24
C LYS A 462 -13.59 6.16 27.47
N PHE A 463 -13.01 5.20 28.19
CA PHE A 463 -11.58 5.18 28.47
C PHE A 463 -10.74 5.07 27.19
N CYS A 464 -11.07 4.13 26.30
CA CYS A 464 -10.36 3.93 25.04
C CYS A 464 -10.49 5.14 24.11
N VAL A 465 -11.72 5.67 23.93
CA VAL A 465 -11.97 6.86 23.10
C VAL A 465 -11.26 8.09 23.66
N ALA A 466 -11.22 8.26 24.99
CA ALA A 466 -10.47 9.34 25.62
C ALA A 466 -8.97 9.24 25.30
N CYS A 467 -8.36 8.05 25.40
CA CYS A 467 -6.94 7.85 25.05
C CYS A 467 -6.64 8.23 23.59
N VAL A 468 -7.50 7.81 22.64
CA VAL A 468 -7.36 8.16 21.22
C VAL A 468 -7.56 9.66 20.99
N THR A 469 -8.53 10.26 21.67
CA THR A 469 -8.81 11.70 21.57
C THR A 469 -7.63 12.54 22.07
N GLU A 470 -7.03 12.17 23.20
CA GLU A 470 -5.82 12.81 23.74
C GLU A 470 -4.63 12.69 22.78
N ALA A 471 -4.45 11.53 22.13
CA ALA A 471 -3.42 11.35 21.11
C ALA A 471 -3.63 12.29 19.91
N PHE A 472 -4.87 12.43 19.43
CA PHE A 472 -5.17 13.33 18.30
C PHE A 472 -5.13 14.80 18.64
N ASP A 473 -5.61 15.20 19.81
CA ASP A 473 -5.46 16.59 20.26
C ASP A 473 -3.98 16.99 20.33
N TYR A 474 -3.11 16.08 20.81
CA TYR A 474 -1.66 16.28 20.77
C TYR A 474 -1.13 16.44 19.33
N LEU A 475 -1.48 15.53 18.42
CA LEU A 475 -1.03 15.61 17.01
C LEU A 475 -1.52 16.88 16.30
N HIS A 476 -2.79 17.25 16.50
CA HIS A 476 -3.39 18.42 15.87
C HIS A 476 -2.76 19.73 16.35
N ARG A 477 -2.36 19.83 17.63
CA ARG A 477 -1.59 20.98 18.14
C ARG A 477 -0.23 21.16 17.47
N LEU A 478 0.36 20.07 16.95
CA LEU A 478 1.59 20.09 16.17
C LEU A 478 1.35 20.25 14.66
N GLY A 479 0.09 20.40 14.22
CA GLY A 479 -0.27 20.50 12.81
C GLY A 479 -0.18 19.18 12.04
N ILE A 480 -0.20 18.04 12.73
CA ILE A 480 -0.09 16.69 12.15
C ILE A 480 -1.48 16.05 12.07
N ILE A 481 -1.81 15.47 10.92
CA ILE A 481 -3.08 14.76 10.71
C ILE A 481 -2.76 13.26 10.50
N TYR A 482 -3.32 12.39 11.35
CA TYR A 482 -3.03 10.94 11.34
C TYR A 482 -3.56 10.21 10.10
N ARG A 483 -4.74 10.60 9.60
CA ARG A 483 -5.37 10.13 8.34
C ARG A 483 -5.70 8.64 8.21
N ASP A 484 -5.38 7.80 9.20
CA ASP A 484 -5.63 6.36 9.15
C ASP A 484 -6.15 5.79 10.49
N LEU A 485 -7.10 6.50 11.12
CA LEU A 485 -7.77 5.98 12.32
C LEU A 485 -8.63 4.78 11.96
N LYS A 486 -8.50 3.69 12.72
CA LYS A 486 -9.26 2.46 12.58
C LYS A 486 -9.62 1.87 13.93
#